data_AF-A0A0G4NJ98-F1
#
_entry.id   AF-A0A0G4NJ98-F1
#
_cell.length_a   1.000
_cell.length_b   1.000
_cell.length_c   1.000
_cell.angle_alpha   90.00
_cell.angle_beta   90.00
_cell.angle_gamma   90.00
#
_symmetry.space_group_name_H-M   'P 1'
#
loop_
_entity.id
_entity.type
_entity.pdbx_description
1 polymer ?
#
loop_
_entity_poly.entity_id
_entity_poly.type
_entity_poly.pdbx_seq_one_letter_code
_entity_poly.pdbx_strand_id
1 'polypeptide(L)'
;MAFLILVIGDLHIPDRALDIPAKFKKLLAPGKIGQTLCLGNLTDRHTYEYLRSIAPDLKIVQGISLTLYVYQLRKDDNGNESVAVEKVTYTKPVEPTGGS
;
A
#
# COMPACT_ATOMS: atom_id res chain seq x y z
N MET A 1 22.25 20.14 9.45
CA MET A 1 20.87 19.64 9.46
C MET A 1 20.91 18.13 9.49
N ALA A 2 20.21 17.46 10.41
CA ALA A 2 20.16 15.99 10.42
C ALA A 2 19.10 15.51 9.42
N PHE A 3 19.48 14.58 8.54
CA PHE A 3 18.59 13.96 7.56
C PHE A 3 18.10 12.62 8.11
N LEU A 4 16.80 12.49 8.35
CA LEU A 4 16.20 11.25 8.86
C LEU A 4 15.46 10.52 7.75
N ILE A 5 15.66 9.20 7.71
CA ILE A 5 14.95 8.27 6.83
C ILE A 5 14.02 7.43 7.71
N LEU A 6 12.72 7.44 7.39
CA LEU A 6 11.73 6.57 7.99
C LEU A 6 11.66 5.26 7.19
N VAL A 7 11.72 4.12 7.87
CA VAL A 7 11.44 2.80 7.29
C VAL A 7 10.17 2.27 7.96
N ILE A 8 9.15 1.92 7.16
CA ILE A 8 7.85 1.49 7.66
C ILE A 8 7.20 0.50 6.68
N GLY A 9 6.36 -0.43 7.15
CA GLY A 9 5.68 -1.41 6.29
C GLY A 9 4.75 -2.28 7.12
N ASP A 10 4.09 -3.24 6.47
CA ASP A 10 3.25 -4.24 7.14
C ASP A 10 2.08 -3.66 7.97
N LEU A 11 1.58 -2.48 7.57
CA LEU A 11 0.51 -1.80 8.31
C LEU A 11 -0.81 -2.59 8.27
N HIS A 12 -1.17 -3.17 7.11
CA HIS A 12 -2.40 -3.96 6.92
C HIS A 12 -3.67 -3.27 7.44
N ILE A 13 -3.77 -1.95 7.25
CA ILE A 13 -4.95 -1.15 7.63
C ILE A 13 -5.93 -1.09 6.45
N PRO A 14 -7.21 -1.45 6.61
CA PRO A 14 -7.93 -1.69 7.87
C PRO A 14 -8.01 -3.17 8.33
N ASP A 15 -7.51 -4.12 7.53
CA ASP A 15 -7.82 -5.55 7.68
C ASP A 15 -7.29 -6.20 8.97
N ARG A 16 -6.10 -5.81 9.43
CA ARG A 16 -5.45 -6.34 10.66
C ARG A 16 -5.31 -5.30 11.76
N ALA A 17 -5.36 -4.02 11.41
CA ALA A 17 -5.29 -2.91 12.34
C ALA A 17 -6.20 -1.78 11.86
N LEU A 18 -6.84 -1.07 12.80
CA LEU A 18 -7.72 0.04 12.45
C LEU A 18 -6.94 1.32 12.12
N ASP A 19 -5.79 1.52 12.76
CA ASP A 19 -4.99 2.74 12.62
C ASP A 19 -3.58 2.57 13.19
N ILE A 20 -2.68 3.50 12.87
CA ILE A 20 -1.37 3.64 13.52
C ILE A 20 -1.57 4.19 14.94
N PRO A 21 -0.98 3.59 15.99
CA PRO A 21 -1.18 4.06 17.36
C PRO A 21 -0.79 5.54 17.55
N ALA A 22 -1.59 6.28 18.32
CA ALA A 22 -1.45 7.74 18.47
C ALA A 22 -0.07 8.20 18.95
N LYS A 23 0.63 7.38 19.76
CA LYS A 23 2.01 7.66 20.19
C LYS A 23 2.98 7.72 19.01
N PHE A 24 2.83 6.82 18.03
CA PHE A 24 3.66 6.83 16.82
C PHE A 24 3.29 7.98 15.88
N LYS A 25 2.00 8.30 15.72
CA LYS A 25 1.59 9.46 14.90
C LYS A 25 2.24 10.78 15.32
N LYS A 26 2.49 10.97 16.62
CA LYS A 26 3.22 12.13 17.15
C LYS A 26 4.71 12.14 16.78
N LEU A 27 5.31 10.96 16.63
CA LEU A 27 6.71 10.81 16.21
C LEU A 27 6.85 10.97 14.68
N LEU A 28 5.84 10.55 13.92
CA LEU A 28 5.74 10.65 12.47
C LEU A 28 5.22 12.04 12.03
N ALA A 29 5.72 13.10 12.66
CA ALA A 29 5.33 14.46 12.32
C ALA A 29 6.16 14.99 11.13
N PRO A 30 5.54 15.76 10.21
CA PRO A 30 6.25 16.40 9.11
C PRO A 30 7.39 17.32 9.59
N GLY A 31 8.40 17.52 8.74
CA GLY A 31 9.49 18.48 8.97
C GLY A 31 10.72 17.91 9.65
N LYS A 32 10.66 16.70 10.23
CA LYS A 32 11.83 15.98 10.74
C LYS A 32 12.35 14.91 9.79
N ILE A 33 11.46 14.31 9.00
CA ILE A 33 11.76 13.16 8.13
C ILE A 33 11.94 13.66 6.70
N GLY A 34 13.11 13.39 6.12
CA GLY A 34 13.44 13.81 4.75
C GLY A 34 12.97 12.80 3.70
N GLN A 35 12.97 11.51 4.04
CA GLN A 35 12.57 10.43 3.16
C GLN A 35 11.83 9.32 3.93
N THR A 36 10.84 8.70 3.28
CA THR A 36 10.15 7.50 3.76
C THR A 36 10.35 6.34 2.78
N LEU A 37 10.84 5.22 3.29
CA LEU A 37 10.90 3.93 2.60
C LEU A 37 9.79 3.03 3.14
N CYS A 38 8.75 2.83 2.34
CA CYS A 38 7.65 1.96 2.68
C CYS A 38 7.83 0.56 2.07
N LEU A 39 7.86 -0.46 2.92
CA LEU A 39 8.09 -1.87 2.56
C LEU A 39 6.81 -2.60 2.10
N GLY A 40 5.75 -1.85 1.81
CA GLY A 40 4.50 -2.38 1.27
C GLY A 40 3.50 -2.82 2.35
N ASN A 41 2.50 -3.59 1.91
CA ASN A 41 1.35 -4.03 2.71
C ASN A 41 0.54 -2.85 3.30
N LEU A 42 0.45 -1.78 2.51
CA LEU A 42 -0.59 -0.76 2.63
C LEU A 42 -1.80 -1.22 1.82
N THR A 43 -2.94 -1.28 2.47
CA THR A 43 -4.17 -1.87 1.91
C THR A 43 -5.25 -0.84 1.64
N ASP A 44 -5.09 0.40 2.11
CA ASP A 44 -6.02 1.50 1.83
C ASP A 44 -5.35 2.77 1.30
N ARG A 45 -6.16 3.65 0.73
CA ARG A 45 -5.72 4.95 0.22
C ARG A 45 -5.39 5.92 1.35
N HIS A 46 -6.14 5.89 2.44
CA HIS A 46 -6.00 6.86 3.52
C HIS A 46 -4.61 6.79 4.19
N THR A 47 -4.12 5.58 4.42
CA THR A 47 -2.79 5.30 4.97
C THR A 47 -1.69 5.71 3.99
N TYR A 48 -1.89 5.52 2.68
CA TYR A 48 -0.98 6.02 1.66
C TYR A 48 -0.84 7.55 1.70
N GLU A 49 -1.96 8.28 1.71
CA GLU A 49 -1.95 9.75 1.77
C GLU A 49 -1.32 10.24 3.09
N TYR A 50 -1.56 9.53 4.19
CA TYR A 50 -0.89 9.81 5.46
C TYR A 50 0.63 9.68 5.36
N LEU A 51 1.16 8.57 4.83
CA LEU A 51 2.61 8.42 4.62
C LEU A 51 3.18 9.47 3.67
N ARG A 52 2.42 9.86 2.64
CA ARG A 52 2.81 10.92 1.71
C ARG A 52 2.91 12.29 2.37
N SER A 53 2.12 12.53 3.42
CA SER A 53 2.16 13.79 4.17
C SER A 53 3.37 13.93 5.11
N ILE A 54 4.02 12.81 5.47
CA ILE A 54 5.10 12.80 6.48
C ILE A 54 6.42 13.33 5.92
N ALA A 55 6.76 12.97 4.68
CA ALA A 55 8.02 13.32 4.04
C ALA A 55 7.82 13.67 2.56
N PRO A 56 8.60 14.61 2.00
CA PRO A 56 8.48 15.01 0.60
C PRO A 56 8.91 13.90 -0.38
N ASP A 57 9.83 13.01 0.04
CA ASP A 57 10.23 11.84 -0.75
C ASP A 57 9.68 10.55 -0.13
N LEU A 58 8.69 9.96 -0.79
CA LEU A 58 8.10 8.68 -0.43
C LEU A 58 8.42 7.65 -1.52
N LYS A 59 9.17 6.61 -1.14
CA LYS A 59 9.38 5.41 -1.95
C LYS A 59 8.56 4.27 -1.36
N ILE A 60 7.72 3.63 -2.16
CA ILE A 60 6.94 2.47 -1.75
C ILE A 60 7.28 1.30 -2.67
N VAL A 61 7.52 0.14 -2.07
CA VAL A 61 7.51 -1.13 -2.81
C VAL A 61 6.18 -1.82 -2.63
N GLN A 62 5.77 -2.57 -3.64
CA GLN A 62 4.60 -3.42 -3.54
C GLN A 62 4.87 -4.53 -2.52
N GLY A 63 3.90 -4.73 -1.62
CA GLY A 63 3.98 -5.77 -0.59
C GLY A 63 3.80 -7.17 -1.17
N ILE A 64 3.36 -8.09 -0.31
CA ILE A 64 3.23 -9.52 -0.67
C ILE A 64 2.21 -9.70 -1.80
N SER A 65 1.22 -8.81 -1.92
CA SER A 65 0.13 -8.97 -2.89
C SER A 65 0.12 -7.91 -4.00
N LEU A 66 0.03 -8.38 -5.25
CA LEU A 66 -0.24 -7.63 -6.46
C LEU A 66 -1.69 -7.81 -6.89
N THR A 67 -2.46 -6.71 -6.91
CA THR A 67 -3.83 -6.71 -7.43
C THR A 67 -3.86 -6.06 -8.81
N LEU A 68 -4.33 -6.82 -9.80
CA LEU A 68 -4.52 -6.39 -11.18
C LEU A 68 -6.03 -6.28 -11.47
N TYR A 69 -6.44 -5.20 -12.13
CA TYR A 69 -7.77 -5.06 -12.71
C TYR A 69 -7.65 -5.23 -14.22
N VAL A 70 -8.21 -6.31 -14.75
CA VAL A 70 -8.22 -6.60 -16.18
C VAL A 70 -9.54 -6.14 -16.76
N TYR A 71 -9.49 -5.14 -17.64
CA TYR A 71 -10.66 -4.61 -18.34
C TYR A 71 -10.76 -5.30 -19.70
N GLN A 72 -11.86 -6.00 -19.93
CA GLN A 72 -12.19 -6.61 -21.21
C GLN A 72 -13.32 -5.81 -21.86
N LEU A 73 -12.99 -5.15 -22.97
CA LEU A 73 -14.00 -4.57 -23.84
C LEU A 73 -14.68 -5.69 -24.62
N ARG A 74 -16.00 -5.73 -24.58
CA ARG A 74 -16.82 -6.71 -25.30
C ARG A 74 -17.81 -5.95 -26.16
N LYS A 75 -17.95 -6.40 -27.40
CA LYS A 75 -18.98 -5.93 -28.32
C LYS A 75 -19.90 -7.09 -28.63
N ASP A 76 -21.19 -6.93 -28.41
CA ASP A 76 -22.18 -7.96 -28.72
C ASP A 76 -22.52 -7.98 -30.23
N ASP A 77 -23.27 -8.99 -30.66
CA ASP A 77 -23.71 -9.14 -32.06
C ASP A 77 -24.62 -7.98 -32.53
N ASN A 78 -25.19 -7.22 -31.59
CA ASN A 78 -26.01 -6.03 -31.86
C ASN A 78 -25.15 -4.75 -31.93
N GLY A 79 -23.84 -4.85 -31.74
CA GLY A 79 -22.90 -3.74 -31.75
C GLY A 79 -22.85 -2.92 -30.46
N ASN A 80 -23.50 -3.35 -29.38
CA ASN A 80 -23.41 -2.69 -28.08
C ASN A 80 -22.06 -2.99 -27.43
N GLU A 81 -21.45 -1.96 -26.86
CA GLU A 81 -20.19 -2.05 -26.15
C GLU A 81 -20.42 -2.23 -24.65
N SER A 82 -19.64 -3.11 -24.04
CA SER A 82 -19.64 -3.35 -22.60
C SER A 82 -18.22 -3.57 -22.09
N VAL A 83 -18.00 -3.30 -20.80
CA VAL A 83 -16.72 -3.51 -20.14
C VAL A 83 -16.89 -4.53 -19.03
N ALA A 84 -16.23 -5.67 -19.16
CA ALA A 84 -16.09 -6.63 -18.06
C ALA A 84 -14.81 -6.33 -17.30
N VAL A 85 -14.86 -6.37 -15.96
CA VAL A 85 -13.69 -6.15 -15.10
C VAL A 85 -13.43 -7.39 -14.29
N GLU A 86 -12.24 -7.95 -14.41
CA GLU A 86 -11.77 -9.07 -13.59
C GLU A 86 -10.70 -8.59 -12.62
N LYS A 87 -10.89 -8.87 -11.33
CA LYS A 87 -9.91 -8.57 -10.28
C LYS A 87 -9.07 -9.81 -10.03
N VAL A 88 -7.79 -9.76 -10.42
CA VAL A 88 -6.82 -10.84 -10.17
C VAL A 88 -5.90 -10.39 -9.05
N THR A 89 -5.77 -11.20 -8.01
CA THR A 89 -4.88 -10.91 -6.88
C THR A 89 -3.82 -12.01 -6.82
N TYR A 90 -2.56 -11.63 -7.03
CA TYR A 90 -1.40 -12.50 -6.84
C TYR A 90 -0.74 -12.20 -5.51
N THR A 91 -0.69 -13.16 -4.62
CA THR A 91 0.05 -13.05 -3.35
C THR A 91 1.32 -13.88 -3.46
N LYS A 92 2.49 -13.24 -3.31
CA LYS A 92 3.78 -13.91 -3.23
C LYS A 92 3.69 -14.98 -2.13
N PRO A 93 3.99 -16.25 -2.43
CA PRO A 93 4.00 -17.28 -1.40
C PRO A 93 5.03 -16.92 -0.33
N VAL A 94 4.59 -16.87 0.93
CA VAL A 94 5.47 -16.69 2.08
C VAL A 94 5.75 -18.07 2.64
N GLU A 95 7.01 -18.49 2.64
CA GLU A 95 7.42 -19.73 3.29
C GLU A 95 7.15 -19.62 4.80
N PRO A 96 6.57 -20.65 5.43
CA PRO A 96 6.36 -20.62 6.87
C PRO A 96 7.73 -20.51 7.57
N THR A 97 7.97 -19.40 8.26
CA THR A 97 9.11 -19.30 9.18
C THR A 97 8.87 -20.31 10.29
N GLY A 98 9.66 -21.38 10.30
CA GLY A 98 9.63 -22.42 11.31
C GLY A 98 9.66 -21.79 12.71
N GLY A 99 8.64 -22.10 13.51
CA GLY A 99 8.54 -21.64 14.88
C GLY A 99 9.75 -22.07 15.70
N SER A 100 10.30 -21.12 16.45
CA SER A 100 11.14 -21.39 17.62
C SER A 100 10.26 -21.47 18.85
#